data_AF-A0A3M8AEY5-F1
#
_entry.id   AF-A0A3M8AEY5-F1
#
_cell.length_a   1.000
_cell.length_b   1.000
_cell.length_c   1.000
_cell.angle_alpha   90.00
_cell.angle_beta   90.00
_cell.angle_gamma   90.00
#
_symmetry.space_group_name_H-M   'P 1'
#
loop_
_entity.id
_entity.type
_entity.pdbx_description
1 polymer ?
#
loop_
_entity_poly.entity_id
_entity_poly.type
_entity_poly.pdbx_seq_one_letter_code
_entity_poly.pdbx_strand_id
1 'polypeptide(L)' 'MASQPFSPARRRQLIVGLVVGLLVGVGISLWTGFWLWVVTGAIVGLAAGAIMRPPGED' A
#
# COMPACT_ATOMS: atom_id res chain seq x y z
N MET A 1 -23.37 11.44 9.58
CA MET A 1 -22.41 10.33 9.46
C MET A 1 -21.11 10.78 10.12
N ALA A 2 -20.83 10.30 11.33
CA ALA A 2 -19.62 10.66 12.05
C ALA A 2 -18.42 10.05 11.32
N SER A 3 -17.47 10.89 10.89
CA SER A 3 -16.18 10.46 10.36
C SER A 3 -15.44 9.72 11.47
N GLN A 4 -15.58 8.39 11.51
CA GLN A 4 -14.77 7.55 12.39
C GLN A 4 -13.30 7.82 12.02
N PRO A 5 -12.48 8.41 12.91
CA PRO A 5 -11.09 8.63 12.60
C PRO A 5 -10.49 7.26 12.30
N PHE A 6 -9.93 7.09 11.09
CA PHE A 6 -9.24 5.87 10.70
C PHE A 6 -8.40 5.38 11.87
N SER A 7 -8.67 4.15 12.33
CA SER A 7 -7.91 3.60 13.46
C SER A 7 -6.41 3.73 13.13
N PRO A 8 -5.56 4.12 14.09
CA PRO A 8 -4.13 4.32 13.83
C PRO A 8 -3.47 3.11 13.14
N ALA A 9 -4.00 1.92 13.41
CA ALA A 9 -3.61 0.66 12.78
C ALA A 9 -3.95 0.62 11.27
N ARG A 10 -5.17 1.00 10.88
CA ARG A 10 -5.58 1.10 9.47
C ARG A 10 -4.77 2.13 8.68
N ARG A 11 -4.44 3.27 9.30
CA ARG A 11 -3.56 4.29 8.67
C ARG A 11 -2.14 3.75 8.49
N ARG A 12 -1.61 3.03 9.46
CA ARG A 12 -0.28 2.40 9.37
C ARG A 12 -0.23 1.32 8.30
N GLN A 13 -1.28 0.52 8.14
CA GLN A 13 -1.33 -0.54 7.14
C GLN A 13 -1.44 -0.01 5.71
N LEU A 14 -2.17 1.08 5.49
CA LEU A 14 -2.16 1.80 4.22
C LEU A 14 -0.76 2.33 3.87
N ILE A 15 -0.06 2.91 4.85
CA ILE A 15 1.30 3.41 4.66
C ILE A 15 2.26 2.26 4.34
N VAL A 16 2.18 1.15 5.09
CA VAL A 16 3.02 -0.03 4.86
C VAL A 16 2.73 -0.62 3.48
N GLY A 17 1.46 -0.80 3.12
CA GLY A 17 1.07 -1.29 1.79
C GLY A 17 1.61 -0.40 0.67
N LEU A 18 1.45 0.91 0.79
CA LEU A 18 1.98 1.87 -0.18
C LEU A 18 3.52 1.79 -0.29
N VAL A 19 4.23 1.74 0.84
CA VAL A 19 5.71 1.66 0.86
C VAL A 19 6.19 0.36 0.21
N VAL A 20 5.59 -0.78 0.58
CA VAL A 20 5.95 -2.08 0.00
C VAL A 20 5.66 -2.10 -1.49
N GLY A 21 4.49 -1.61 -1.91
CA GLY A 21 4.11 -1.51 -3.32
C GLY A 21 5.05 -0.64 -4.14
N LEU A 22 5.49 0.49 -3.58
CA LEU A 22 6.49 1.36 -4.20
C LEU A 22 7.86 0.68 -4.31
N LEU A 23 8.33 0.01 -3.26
CA LEU A 23 9.62 -0.69 -3.29
C LEU A 23 9.65 -1.79 -4.35
N VAL A 24 8.59 -2.60 -4.42
CA VAL A 24 8.46 -3.66 -5.43
C VAL A 24 8.32 -3.06 -6.83
N GLY A 25 7.46 -2.04 -6.99
CA GLY A 25 7.27 -1.36 -8.28
C GLY A 25 8.55 -0.74 -8.81
N VAL A 26 9.31 -0.06 -7.96
CA VAL A 26 10.63 0.50 -8.31
C VAL A 26 11.63 -0.61 -8.65
N GLY A 27 11.70 -1.68 -7.87
CA GLY A 27 12.58 -2.81 -8.17
C GLY A 27 12.29 -3.44 -9.55
N ILE A 28 11.01 -3.67 -9.86
CA ILE A 28 10.58 -4.19 -11.17
C ILE A 28 10.85 -3.17 -12.28
N SER A 29 10.59 -1.88 -12.06
CA SER A 29 10.90 -0.82 -13.03
C SER A 29 12.38 -0.76 -13.36
N LEU A 30 13.26 -0.86 -12.38
CA LEU A 30 14.71 -0.85 -12.60
C LEU A 30 15.18 -2.11 -13.34
N TRP A 31 14.59 -3.27 -13.04
CA TRP A 31 14.94 -4.52 -13.71
C TRP A 31 14.47 -4.56 -15.17
N THR A 32 13.25 -4.08 -15.43
CA THR A 32 12.63 -4.12 -16.78
C THR A 32 12.93 -2.88 -17.62
N GLY A 33 13.46 -1.81 -17.03
CA GLY A 33 13.60 -0.50 -17.66
C GLY A 33 12.28 0.26 -17.85
N PHE A 34 11.16 -0.26 -17.32
CA PHE A 34 9.83 0.27 -17.57
C PHE A 34 9.23 0.96 -16.34
N TRP A 35 9.15 2.29 -16.39
CA TRP A 35 8.78 3.15 -15.26
C TRP A 35 7.31 3.05 -14.82
N LEU A 36 6.41 2.56 -15.66
CA LEU A 36 4.98 2.44 -15.28
C LEU A 36 4.74 1.37 -14.21
N TRP A 37 5.67 0.43 -14.02
CA TRP A 37 5.59 -0.53 -12.91
C TRP A 37 5.59 0.14 -11.53
N VAL A 38 6.16 1.35 -11.39
CA VAL A 38 6.06 2.14 -10.15
C VAL A 38 4.60 2.52 -9.86
N VAL A 39 3.86 2.97 -10.87
CA VAL A 39 2.44 3.36 -10.72
C VAL A 39 1.59 2.15 -10.36
N THR A 40 1.80 1.03 -11.06
CA THR A 40 1.13 -0.24 -10.74
C THR A 40 1.46 -0.70 -9.32
N GLY A 41 2.73 -0.62 -8.92
CA GLY A 41 3.18 -0.95 -7.56
C GLY A 41 2.51 -0.09 -6.50
N ALA A 42 2.37 1.22 -6.73
CA ALA A 42 1.67 2.12 -5.82
C ALA A 42 0.18 1.77 -5.67
N ILE A 43 -0.53 1.50 -6.79
CA ILE A 43 -1.95 1.12 -6.77
C ILE A 43 -2.14 -0.22 -6.04
N VAL A 44 -1.33 -1.23 -6.38
CA VAL A 44 -1.39 -2.55 -5.75
C VAL A 44 -1.05 -2.47 -4.27
N GLY A 45 -0.04 -1.69 -3.90
CA GLY A 45 0.34 -1.46 -2.51
C GLY A 45 -0.77 -0.80 -1.69
N LEU A 46 -1.43 0.21 -2.26
CA LEU A 46 -2.59 0.84 -1.63
C LEU A 46 -3.77 -0.12 -1.51
N ALA A 47 -4.09 -0.88 -2.56
CA ALA A 47 -5.16 -1.88 -2.52
C ALA A 47 -4.88 -2.95 -1.47
N ALA A 48 -3.65 -3.48 -1.42
CA ALA A 48 -3.24 -4.46 -0.42
C ALA A 48 -3.31 -3.88 1.00
N GLY A 49 -2.82 -2.66 1.20
CA GLY A 49 -2.88 -1.97 2.50
C GLY A 49 -4.31 -1.60 2.94
N ALA A 50 -5.24 -1.46 1.99
CA ALA A 50 -6.65 -1.21 2.26
C ALA A 50 -7.44 -2.50 2.54
N ILE A 51 -7.07 -3.62 1.90
CA ILE A 51 -7.74 -4.91 2.00
C ILE A 51 -7.26 -5.71 3.21
N MET A 52 -5.95 -5.68 3.51
CA MET A 52 -5.43 -6.41 4.66
C MET A 52 -6.04 -5.84 5.94
N ARG A 53 -6.58 -6.72 6.78
CA ARG A 53 -7.17 -6.36 8.08
C ARG A 53 -6.03 -6.00 9.05
N PRO A 54 -6.14 -4.93 9.84
CA PRO A 54 -5.12 -4.58 10.83
C PRO A 54 -4.98 -5.71 11.85
N PRO A 55 -3.75 -6.20 12.12
CA PRO A 55 -3.55 -7.16 13.20
C PRO A 55 -3.91 -6.49 14.54
N GLY A 56 -4.87 -7.06 15.26
CA GLY A 56 -5.37 -6.57 16.56
C GLY A 56 -6.85 -6.18 16.64
N GLU A 57 -7.62 -6.34 15.57
CA GLU A 57 -9.10 -6.27 15.60
C GLU A 57 -9.69 -7.69 15.72
N ASP A 58 -9.54 -8.28 16.92
CA ASP A 58 -10.32 -9.43 17.39
C ASP A 58 -11.69 -8.97 17.94
#